data_AF-A0A2E7TLY4-F1
#
_entry.id   AF-A0A2E7TLY4-F1
#
_cell.length_a   1.000
_cell.length_b   1.000
_cell.length_c   1.000
_cell.angle_alpha   90.00
_cell.angle_beta   90.00
_cell.angle_gamma   90.00
#
_symmetry.space_group_name_H-M   'P 1'
#
loop_
_entity.id
_entity.type
_entity.pdbx_description
1 polymer ?
#
loop_
_entity_poly.entity_id
_entity_poly.type
_entity_poly.pdbx_seq_one_letter_code
_entity_poly.pdbx_strand_id
1 'polypeptide(L)'
;MQKFPLKKGLSDAKDLHREIDEYINVLMGHINPPISDGVDTLFEVSSTYLARAKEIEIKLLERERNGSIATGDELKKFRTGELRSFIELCKSAQNQGSRRITMALSELNLKDN
;
A
#
# COMPACT_ATOMS: atom_id res chain seq x y z
N MET A 1 0.51 -2.55 16.18
CA MET A 1 1.42 -3.73 16.10
C MET A 1 1.50 -4.12 14.64
N GLN A 2 2.69 -4.37 14.08
CA GLN A 2 2.81 -4.79 12.68
C GLN A 2 2.23 -6.21 12.53
N LYS A 3 1.15 -6.38 11.76
CA LYS A 3 0.44 -7.66 11.63
C LYS A 3 1.12 -8.64 10.65
N PHE A 4 1.89 -8.13 9.70
CA PHE A 4 2.68 -8.95 8.76
C PHE A 4 3.95 -8.23 8.29
N PRO A 5 5.04 -8.98 7.96
CA PRO A 5 6.30 -8.39 7.53
C PRO A 5 6.21 -7.79 6.12
N LEU A 6 6.94 -6.71 5.89
CA LEU A 6 7.14 -6.08 4.58
C LEU A 6 8.64 -6.04 4.24
N LYS A 7 8.94 -5.88 2.95
CA LYS A 7 10.29 -5.51 2.52
C LYS A 7 10.67 -4.13 3.09
N LYS A 8 11.97 -3.85 3.17
CA LYS A 8 12.52 -2.62 3.78
C LYS A 8 13.50 -1.96 2.83
N GLY A 9 13.67 -0.65 2.95
CA GLY A 9 14.68 0.05 2.16
C GLY A 9 14.27 0.28 0.71
N LEU A 10 15.25 0.64 -0.11
CA LEU A 10 15.11 0.93 -1.53
C LEU A 10 15.92 -0.09 -2.32
N SER A 11 15.24 -0.88 -3.16
CA SER A 11 15.85 -1.81 -4.12
C SER A 11 15.92 -1.18 -5.52
N ASP A 12 16.28 -1.97 -6.54
CA ASP A 12 16.18 -1.52 -7.93
C ASP A 12 14.72 -1.40 -8.40
N ALA A 13 14.51 -0.71 -9.53
CA ALA A 13 13.18 -0.43 -10.06
C ALA A 13 12.40 -1.72 -10.37
N LYS A 14 13.05 -2.75 -10.92
CA LYS A 14 12.41 -4.01 -11.31
C LYS A 14 11.85 -4.74 -10.08
N ASP A 15 12.62 -4.76 -9.01
CA ASP A 15 12.19 -5.35 -7.74
C ASP A 15 11.05 -4.57 -7.08
N LEU A 16 11.08 -3.24 -7.15
CA LEU A 16 9.99 -2.40 -6.65
C LEU A 16 8.71 -2.56 -7.46
N HIS A 17 8.80 -2.70 -8.79
CA HIS A 17 7.65 -3.01 -9.64
C HIS A 17 7.01 -4.33 -9.25
N ARG A 18 7.81 -5.39 -9.10
CA ARG A 18 7.33 -6.71 -8.67
C ARG A 18 6.68 -6.64 -7.29
N GLU A 19 7.32 -5.93 -6.34
CA GLU A 19 6.76 -5.72 -5.00
C GLU A 19 5.38 -5.04 -5.05
N ILE A 20 5.22 -3.97 -5.82
CA ILE A 20 3.93 -3.28 -5.95
C ILE A 20 2.90 -4.15 -6.66
N ASP A 21 3.29 -4.90 -7.69
CA ASP A 21 2.37 -5.78 -8.42
C ASP A 21 1.79 -6.88 -7.52
N GLU A 22 2.60 -7.47 -6.65
CA GLU A 22 2.14 -8.40 -5.61
C GLU A 22 1.09 -7.74 -4.69
N TYR A 23 1.34 -6.52 -4.24
CA TYR A 23 0.39 -5.77 -3.40
C TYR A 23 -0.90 -5.41 -4.12
N ILE A 24 -0.82 -5.01 -5.40
CA ILE A 24 -1.99 -4.74 -6.25
C ILE A 24 -2.82 -6.00 -6.37
N ASN A 25 -2.21 -7.14 -6.68
CA ASN A 25 -2.92 -8.41 -6.81
C ASN A 25 -3.66 -8.80 -5.52
N VAL A 26 -3.11 -8.49 -4.34
CA VAL A 26 -3.83 -8.65 -3.07
C VAL A 26 -5.00 -7.67 -2.94
N LEU A 27 -4.80 -6.38 -3.19
CA LEU A 27 -5.86 -5.37 -3.06
C LEU A 27 -7.01 -5.57 -4.06
N MET A 28 -6.70 -6.11 -5.24
CA MET A 28 -7.66 -6.42 -6.29
C MET A 28 -8.34 -7.79 -6.11
N GLY A 29 -7.94 -8.56 -5.09
CA GLY A 29 -8.52 -9.87 -4.80
C GLY A 29 -8.10 -10.99 -5.75
N HIS A 30 -7.03 -10.79 -6.53
CA HIS A 30 -6.43 -11.85 -7.34
C HIS A 30 -5.65 -12.84 -6.46
N ILE A 31 -5.11 -12.37 -5.34
CA ILE A 31 -4.35 -13.16 -4.36
C ILE A 31 -4.96 -12.94 -2.98
N ASN A 32 -4.94 -13.99 -2.15
CA ASN A 32 -5.39 -13.90 -0.77
C ASN A 32 -4.54 -12.90 0.04
N PRO A 33 -5.15 -12.13 0.95
CA PRO A 33 -4.41 -11.24 1.83
C PRO A 33 -3.47 -12.01 2.78
N PRO A 34 -2.35 -11.39 3.20
CA PRO A 34 -1.39 -12.02 4.11
C PRO A 34 -1.92 -12.22 5.53
N ILE A 35 -3.08 -11.61 5.85
CA ILE A 35 -3.80 -11.74 7.12
C ILE A 35 -5.29 -11.94 6.82
N SER A 36 -6.03 -12.49 7.77
CA SER A 36 -7.48 -12.69 7.67
C SER A 36 -8.14 -12.34 9.00
N ASP A 37 -8.42 -11.05 9.17
CA ASP A 37 -8.99 -10.45 10.38
C ASP A 37 -10.46 -10.04 10.14
N GLY A 38 -11.18 -10.82 9.33
CA GLY A 38 -12.55 -10.52 8.98
C GLY A 38 -12.70 -9.14 8.31
N VAL A 39 -13.60 -8.31 8.85
CA VAL A 39 -13.95 -6.98 8.29
C VAL A 39 -12.77 -6.00 8.29
N ASP A 40 -11.81 -6.17 9.19
CA ASP A 40 -10.64 -5.29 9.33
C ASP A 40 -9.56 -5.57 8.27
N THR A 41 -9.60 -6.75 7.64
CA THR A 41 -8.55 -7.24 6.73
C THR A 41 -8.17 -6.21 5.67
N LEU A 42 -9.17 -5.64 4.98
CA LEU A 42 -8.92 -4.67 3.91
C LEU A 42 -8.26 -3.40 4.45
N PHE A 43 -8.72 -2.90 5.59
CA PHE A 43 -8.19 -1.69 6.21
C PHE A 43 -6.73 -1.89 6.64
N GLU A 44 -6.42 -3.01 7.28
CA GLU A 44 -5.08 -3.32 7.78
C GLU A 44 -4.08 -3.54 6.64
N VAL A 45 -4.46 -4.33 5.63
CA VAL A 45 -3.62 -4.62 4.48
C VAL A 45 -3.33 -3.35 3.68
N SER A 46 -4.36 -2.57 3.34
CA SER A 46 -4.19 -1.31 2.60
C SER A 46 -3.39 -0.26 3.37
N SER A 47 -3.57 -0.15 4.69
CA SER A 47 -2.79 0.75 5.54
C SER A 47 -1.31 0.37 5.56
N THR A 48 -1.03 -0.93 5.66
CA THR A 48 0.33 -1.46 5.70
C THR A 48 1.03 -1.26 4.35
N TYR A 49 0.35 -1.54 3.24
CA TYR A 49 0.88 -1.28 1.89
C TYR A 49 1.06 0.21 1.60
N LEU A 50 0.16 1.08 2.08
CA LEU A 50 0.31 2.52 1.97
C LEU A 50 1.58 3.00 2.69
N ALA A 51 1.80 2.52 3.92
CA ALA A 51 2.99 2.87 4.70
C ALA A 51 4.27 2.45 3.96
N ARG A 52 4.29 1.24 3.36
CA ARG A 52 5.41 0.77 2.54
C ARG A 52 5.63 1.64 1.30
N ALA A 53 4.56 1.97 0.57
CA ALA A 53 4.65 2.84 -0.59
C ALA A 53 5.21 4.22 -0.24
N LYS A 54 4.83 4.76 0.92
CA LYS A 54 5.36 6.03 1.44
C LYS A 54 6.83 5.93 1.86
N GLU A 55 7.26 4.83 2.46
CA GLU A 55 8.69 4.60 2.75
C GLU A 55 9.52 4.64 1.45
N ILE A 56 9.07 3.95 0.40
CA ILE A 56 9.72 3.93 -0.91
C ILE A 56 9.77 5.34 -1.50
N GLU A 57 8.64 6.06 -1.50
CA GLU A 57 8.54 7.44 -2.02
C GLU A 57 9.51 8.38 -1.29
N ILE A 58 9.58 8.32 0.04
CA ILE A 58 10.49 9.14 0.85
C ILE A 58 11.94 8.84 0.47
N LYS A 59 12.34 7.56 0.42
CA LYS A 59 13.73 7.19 0.07
C LYS A 59 14.12 7.62 -1.35
N LEU A 60 13.18 7.55 -2.29
CA LEU A 60 13.39 8.05 -3.64
C LEU A 60 13.60 9.57 -3.63
N LEU A 61 12.76 10.33 -2.90
CA LEU A 61 12.91 11.77 -2.73
C LEU A 61 14.24 12.16 -2.05
N GLU A 62 14.68 11.40 -1.04
CA GLU A 62 15.99 11.58 -0.40
C GLU A 62 17.13 11.39 -1.40
N ARG A 63 17.03 10.38 -2.26
CA ARG A 63 17.98 10.16 -3.35
C ARG A 63 17.99 11.32 -4.35
N GLU A 64 16.82 11.86 -4.73
CA GLU A 64 16.76 13.02 -5.64
C GLU A 64 17.38 14.28 -5.02
N ARG A 65 17.22 14.47 -3.71
CA ARG A 65 17.80 15.60 -2.99
C ARG A 65 19.34 15.53 -2.90
N ASN A 66 19.90 14.33 -2.81
CA ASN A 66 21.32 14.13 -2.50
C ASN A 66 22.25 14.10 -3.74
N GLY A 67 21.75 14.25 -4.98
CA GLY A 67 22.61 14.21 -6.17
C GLY A 67 21.92 14.54 -7.49
N SER A 68 22.69 14.52 -8.59
CA SER A 68 22.16 14.69 -9.95
C SER A 68 21.60 13.36 -10.47
N ILE A 69 20.28 13.22 -10.48
CA ILE A 69 19.61 12.07 -11.12
C ILE A 69 19.62 12.26 -12.64
N ALA A 70 20.19 11.29 -13.35
CA ALA A 70 20.24 11.31 -14.80
C ALA A 70 18.85 11.39 -15.46
N THR A 71 18.76 12.09 -16.58
CA THR A 71 17.57 12.06 -17.44
C THR A 71 17.38 10.63 -17.95
N GLY A 72 16.25 10.01 -17.60
CA GLY A 72 15.97 8.61 -17.94
C GLY A 72 16.13 7.62 -16.79
N ASP A 73 16.42 8.08 -15.57
CA ASP A 73 16.47 7.24 -14.38
C ASP A 73 15.15 6.51 -14.13
N GLU A 74 15.20 5.18 -14.15
CA GLU A 74 14.02 4.31 -14.02
C GLU A 74 13.34 4.45 -12.66
N LEU A 75 14.10 4.65 -11.58
CA LEU A 75 13.56 4.87 -10.24
C LEU A 75 12.77 6.18 -10.15
N LYS A 76 13.22 7.23 -10.84
CA LYS A 76 12.49 8.50 -10.97
C LYS A 76 11.18 8.31 -11.74
N LYS A 77 11.21 7.60 -12.88
CA LYS A 77 9.99 7.30 -13.67
C LYS A 77 8.98 6.53 -12.83
N PHE A 78 9.42 5.45 -12.20
CA PHE A 78 8.64 4.61 -11.29
C PHE A 78 7.96 5.43 -10.18
N ARG A 79 8.70 6.34 -9.53
CA ARG A 79 8.14 7.24 -8.49
C ARG A 79 6.97 8.06 -9.02
N THR A 80 7.15 8.67 -10.19
CA THR A 80 6.18 9.61 -10.76
C THR A 80 5.01 8.94 -11.48
N GLY A 81 5.18 7.68 -11.92
CA GLY A 81 4.18 6.87 -12.59
C GLY A 81 3.48 5.90 -11.63
N GLU A 82 3.95 4.66 -11.60
CA GLU A 82 3.31 3.51 -10.98
C GLU A 82 3.18 3.66 -9.47
N LEU A 83 4.23 4.11 -8.78
CA LEU A 83 4.19 4.28 -7.32
C LEU A 83 3.13 5.30 -6.90
N ARG A 84 2.99 6.40 -7.65
CA ARG A 84 1.95 7.41 -7.39
C ARG A 84 0.54 6.83 -7.54
N SER A 85 0.30 6.12 -8.63
CA SER A 85 -1.00 5.46 -8.86
C SER A 85 -1.30 4.41 -7.79
N PHE A 86 -0.29 3.65 -7.37
CA PHE A 86 -0.43 2.67 -6.30
C PHE A 86 -0.76 3.30 -4.94
N ILE A 87 -0.14 4.43 -4.60
CA ILE A 87 -0.47 5.18 -3.37
C ILE A 87 -1.95 5.58 -3.35
N GLU A 88 -2.50 6.06 -4.47
CA GLU A 88 -3.91 6.42 -4.56
C GLU A 88 -4.84 5.20 -4.46
N LEU A 89 -4.45 4.06 -5.06
CA LEU A 89 -5.16 2.79 -4.88
C LEU A 89 -5.21 2.40 -3.40
N CYS A 90 -4.09 2.44 -2.69
CA CYS A 90 -4.02 2.10 -1.27
C CYS A 90 -4.93 3.01 -0.42
N LYS A 91 -4.95 4.32 -0.68
CA LYS A 91 -5.85 5.26 0.01
C LYS A 91 -7.32 4.94 -0.24
N SER A 92 -7.67 4.62 -1.49
CA SER A 92 -9.04 4.22 -1.85
C SER A 92 -9.46 2.94 -1.13
N ALA A 93 -8.60 1.92 -1.16
CA ALA A 93 -8.82 0.65 -0.45
C ALA A 93 -8.94 0.84 1.06
N GLN A 94 -8.11 1.70 1.66
CA GLN A 94 -8.16 2.04 3.08
C GLN A 94 -9.49 2.71 3.45
N ASN A 95 -9.93 3.69 2.65
CA ASN A 95 -11.23 4.34 2.85
C ASN A 95 -12.39 3.34 2.74
N GLN A 96 -12.32 2.40 1.80
CA GLN A 96 -13.31 1.34 1.67
C GLN A 96 -13.29 0.40 2.89
N GLY A 97 -12.11 0.00 3.37
CA GLY A 97 -11.94 -0.80 4.58
C GLY A 97 -12.56 -0.11 5.80
N SER A 98 -12.26 1.17 6.03
CA SER A 98 -12.81 1.98 7.11
C SER A 98 -14.34 2.03 7.10
N ARG A 99 -14.95 2.18 5.91
CA ARG A 99 -16.42 2.14 5.76
C ARG A 99 -17.02 0.79 6.12
N ARG A 100 -16.37 -0.32 5.72
CA ARG A 100 -16.83 -1.69 6.06
C ARG A 100 -16.84 -1.92 7.58
N ILE A 101 -15.79 -1.46 8.27
CA ILE A 101 -15.71 -1.53 9.74
C ILE A 101 -16.87 -0.75 10.37
N THR A 102 -17.11 0.47 9.89
CA THR A 102 -18.21 1.32 10.39
C THR A 102 -19.58 0.67 10.21
N MET A 103 -19.83 0.05 9.05
CA MET A 103 -21.07 -0.69 8.78
C MET A 103 -21.22 -1.89 9.72
N ALA A 104 -20.17 -2.71 9.88
CA ALA A 104 -20.20 -3.86 10.76
C ALA A 104 -20.51 -3.47 12.21
N LEU A 105 -19.91 -2.38 12.71
CA LEU A 105 -20.20 -1.86 14.05
C LEU A 105 -21.64 -1.37 14.19
N SER A 106 -22.19 -0.73 13.15
CA SER A 106 -23.58 -0.27 13.13
C SER A 106 -24.58 -1.43 13.17
N GLU A 107 -24.29 -2.51 12.42
CA GLU A 107 -25.11 -3.73 12.41
C GLU A 107 -25.10 -4.46 13.76
N LEU A 108 -23.99 -4.45 14.48
CA LEU A 108 -23.92 -5.02 15.84
C LEU A 108 -24.80 -4.22 16.81
N ASN A 109 -24.70 -2.90 16.80
CA ASN A 109 -25.51 -2.03 17.66
C ASN A 109 -27.01 -2.14 17.39
N LEU A 110 -27.42 -2.47 16.16
CA LEU A 110 -28.83 -2.70 15.81
C LEU A 110 -29.37 -4.05 16.32
N LYS A 111 -28.51 -5.05 16.52
CA LYS A 111 -28.92 -6.38 17.03
C LYS A 111 -29.06 -6.40 18.55
N ASP A 112 -28.42 -5.47 19.24
CA ASP A 112 -28.46 -5.35 20.70
C ASP A 112 -29.66 -4.52 21.21
N ASN A 113 -30.49 -3.99 20.31
CA ASN A 113 -31.74 -3.27 20.60
C ASN A 113 -32.97 -4.07 20.14
#